data_AF-R7UHK5-F1
#
_entry.id   AF-R7UHK5-F1
#
_cell.length_a   1.000
_cell.length_b   1.000
_cell.length_c   1.000
_cell.angle_alpha   90.00
_cell.angle_beta   90.00
_cell.angle_gamma   90.00
#
_symmetry.space_group_name_H-M   'P 1'
#
loop_
_entity.id
_entity.type
_entity.pdbx_description
1 polymer ?
#
loop_
_entity_poly.entity_id
_entity_poly.type
_entity_poly.pdbx_seq_one_letter_code
_entity_poly.pdbx_strand_id
1 'polypeptide(L)'
;MPKKFKGENSKASEAKARKEAARLEAAEKKKKEIEDEFWRDDDKHEEREKKRIEQLDKKKELQKMLEEEESTLVVAAPEPSAKVTRAQIASHRAQVEAAASAGGKKQARELSHDDTPLEENINRIEPVEGEARSIVEAISVLRQPKEKILWLAFLTRQLPSLDDFLL
;
A
#
# COMPACT_ATOMS: atom_id res chain seq x y z
N MET A 1 63.20 35.69 21.61
CA MET A 1 63.07 34.91 20.35
C MET A 1 62.49 33.54 20.69
N PRO A 2 61.31 33.16 20.16
CA PRO A 2 60.71 31.86 20.43
C PRO A 2 61.58 30.74 19.84
N LYS A 3 61.98 29.79 20.68
CA LYS A 3 62.88 28.68 20.33
C LYS A 3 62.07 27.65 19.53
N LYS A 4 62.41 27.45 18.25
CA LYS A 4 61.73 26.48 17.38
C LYS A 4 61.94 25.06 17.93
N PHE A 5 60.86 24.37 18.27
CA PHE A 5 60.86 22.95 18.62
C PHE A 5 61.31 22.15 17.39
N LYS A 6 62.46 21.47 17.48
CA LYS A 6 63.08 20.66 16.40
C LYS A 6 62.45 19.27 16.22
N GLY A 7 61.32 19.00 16.86
CA GLY A 7 60.60 17.72 16.75
C GLY A 7 59.11 17.99 16.55
N GLU A 8 58.43 17.07 15.85
CA GLU A 8 56.98 17.14 15.68
C GLU A 8 56.29 17.27 17.05
N ASN A 9 55.33 18.19 17.14
CA ASN A 9 54.57 18.43 18.35
C ASN A 9 53.79 17.17 18.73
N SER A 10 54.13 16.55 19.87
CA SER A 10 53.56 15.27 20.34
C SER A 10 52.02 15.24 20.38
N LYS A 11 51.38 16.38 20.64
CA LYS A 11 49.91 16.48 20.57
C LYS A 11 49.36 16.44 19.14
N ALA A 12 50.11 17.00 18.19
CA ALA A 12 49.75 16.96 16.77
C ALA A 12 49.95 15.57 16.16
N SER A 13 50.98 14.82 16.59
CA SER A 13 51.15 13.43 16.18
C SER A 13 50.04 12.53 16.72
N GLU A 14 49.60 12.74 17.96
CA GLU A 14 48.49 11.96 18.56
C GLU A 14 47.14 12.28 17.89
N ALA A 15 46.88 13.55 17.55
CA ALA A 15 45.68 13.93 16.80
C ALA A 15 45.67 13.36 15.38
N LYS A 16 46.82 13.35 14.68
CA LYS A 16 46.96 12.68 13.37
C LYS A 16 46.75 11.17 13.50
N ALA A 17 47.30 10.53 14.52
CA ALA A 17 47.12 9.11 14.78
C ALA A 17 45.65 8.73 15.00
N ARG A 18 44.88 9.53 15.76
CA ARG A 18 43.43 9.32 15.94
C ARG A 18 42.65 9.47 14.63
N LYS A 19 42.99 10.48 13.82
CA LYS A 19 42.33 10.71 12.52
C LYS A 19 42.63 9.60 11.53
N GLU A 20 43.87 9.11 11.50
CA GLU A 20 44.28 7.98 10.67
C GLU A 20 43.63 6.68 11.13
N ALA A 21 43.55 6.41 12.44
CA ALA A 21 42.85 5.24 12.97
C ALA A 21 41.36 5.24 12.58
N ALA A 22 40.65 6.35 12.75
CA ALA A 22 39.25 6.46 12.34
C ALA A 22 39.06 6.28 10.81
N ARG A 23 40.01 6.78 10.01
CA ARG A 23 39.99 6.60 8.55
C ARG A 23 40.22 5.14 8.16
N LEU A 24 41.13 4.45 8.83
CA LEU A 24 41.41 3.03 8.59
C LEU A 24 40.23 2.16 9.02
N GLU A 25 39.62 2.42 10.18
CA GLU A 25 38.42 1.70 10.61
C GLU A 25 37.25 1.90 9.64
N ALA A 26 37.03 3.13 9.15
CA ALA A 26 36.00 3.40 8.15
C ALA A 26 36.30 2.71 6.81
N ALA A 27 37.58 2.67 6.40
CA ALA A 27 37.99 1.97 5.19
C ALA A 27 37.88 0.44 5.35
N GLU A 28 38.16 -0.09 6.53
CA GLU A 28 38.04 -1.51 6.84
C GLU A 28 36.56 -1.93 6.89
N LYS A 29 35.68 -1.14 7.50
CA LYS A 29 34.23 -1.37 7.46
C LYS A 29 33.70 -1.38 6.02
N LYS A 30 34.08 -0.39 5.21
CA LYS A 30 33.70 -0.35 3.79
C LYS A 30 34.22 -1.55 3.01
N LYS A 31 35.45 -1.99 3.27
CA LYS A 31 36.01 -3.19 2.62
C LYS A 31 35.26 -4.45 3.04
N LYS A 32 34.95 -4.59 4.32
CA LYS A 32 34.12 -5.71 4.83
C LYS A 32 32.73 -5.71 4.21
N GLU A 33 32.06 -4.57 4.16
CA GLU A 33 30.74 -4.44 3.49
C GLU A 33 30.81 -4.82 2.01
N ILE A 34 31.86 -4.42 1.30
CA ILE A 34 32.06 -4.79 -0.12
C ILE A 34 32.38 -6.28 -0.27
N GLU A 35 33.20 -6.85 0.62
CA GLU A 35 33.52 -8.28 0.63
C GLU A 35 32.28 -9.12 0.96
N ASP A 36 31.51 -8.72 1.98
CA ASP A 36 30.26 -9.37 2.39
C ASP A 36 29.22 -9.31 1.27
N GLU A 37 29.11 -8.18 0.55
CA GLU A 37 28.22 -8.05 -0.60
C GLU A 37 28.72 -8.86 -1.80
N PHE A 38 30.04 -8.88 -2.05
CA PHE A 38 30.64 -9.67 -3.13
C PHE A 38 30.51 -11.19 -2.89
N TRP A 39 30.52 -11.61 -1.62
CA TRP A 39 30.32 -13.00 -1.20
C TRP A 39 28.88 -13.30 -0.78
N ARG A 40 27.95 -12.37 -1.02
CA ARG A 40 26.54 -12.60 -0.77
C ARG A 40 26.00 -13.58 -1.80
N ASP A 41 25.68 -14.79 -1.35
CA ASP A 41 25.04 -15.80 -2.19
C ASP A 41 23.54 -15.50 -2.28
N ASP A 42 23.09 -15.02 -3.44
CA ASP A 42 21.66 -14.97 -3.78
C ASP A 42 21.19 -16.38 -4.19
N ASP A 43 21.13 -17.29 -3.21
CA ASP A 43 20.58 -18.62 -3.46
C ASP A 43 19.06 -18.51 -3.67
N LYS A 44 18.61 -18.92 -4.85
CA LYS A 44 17.20 -19.03 -5.26
C LYS A 44 16.33 -19.80 -4.26
N HIS A 45 16.94 -20.65 -3.43
CA HIS A 45 16.26 -21.35 -2.36
C HIS A 45 15.80 -20.42 -1.22
N GLU A 46 16.58 -19.40 -0.86
CA GLU A 46 16.17 -18.43 0.16
C GLU A 46 14.99 -17.56 -0.28
N GLU A 47 14.95 -17.12 -1.55
CA GLU A 47 13.79 -16.36 -2.04
C GLU A 47 12.50 -17.18 -2.02
N ARG A 48 12.60 -18.49 -2.33
CA ARG A 48 11.46 -19.40 -2.27
C ARG A 48 10.99 -19.61 -0.83
N GLU A 49 11.92 -19.69 0.12
CA GLU A 49 11.61 -19.83 1.53
C GLU A 49 11.02 -18.54 2.10
N LYS A 50 11.61 -17.37 1.81
CA LYS A 50 11.06 -16.04 2.15
C LYS A 50 9.64 -15.90 1.64
N LYS A 51 9.38 -16.25 0.37
CA LYS A 51 8.04 -16.22 -0.21
C LYS A 51 7.07 -17.19 0.46
N ARG A 52 7.54 -18.37 0.88
CA ARG A 52 6.70 -19.32 1.64
C ARG A 52 6.35 -18.78 3.03
N ILE A 53 7.32 -18.19 3.72
CA ILE A 53 7.11 -17.59 5.04
C ILE A 53 6.10 -16.44 4.94
N GLU A 54 6.28 -15.53 3.98
CA GLU A 54 5.35 -14.43 3.74
C GLU A 54 3.92 -14.91 3.44
N GLN A 55 3.77 -15.99 2.66
CA GLN A 55 2.45 -16.57 2.39
C GLN A 55 1.82 -17.18 3.64
N LEU A 56 2.61 -17.84 4.48
CA LEU A 56 2.14 -18.42 5.73
C LEU A 56 1.73 -17.32 6.71
N ASP A 57 2.48 -16.23 6.81
CA ASP A 57 2.18 -15.14 7.72
C ASP A 57 0.94 -14.35 7.26
N LYS A 58 0.81 -14.07 5.96
CA LYS A 58 -0.45 -13.51 5.40
C LYS A 58 -1.65 -14.39 5.68
N LYS A 59 -1.49 -15.72 5.60
CA LYS A 59 -2.58 -16.65 5.89
C LYS A 59 -2.96 -16.64 7.37
N LYS A 60 -1.97 -16.58 8.28
CA LYS A 60 -2.22 -16.48 9.73
C LYS A 60 -2.92 -15.17 10.09
N GLU A 61 -2.49 -14.06 9.50
CA GLU A 61 -3.13 -12.75 9.69
C GLU A 61 -4.59 -12.78 9.24
N LEU A 62 -4.86 -13.30 8.04
CA LEU A 62 -6.22 -13.41 7.52
C LEU A 62 -7.10 -14.33 8.38
N GLN A 63 -6.54 -15.45 8.86
CA GLN A 63 -7.25 -16.35 9.77
C GLN A 63 -7.55 -15.69 11.11
N LYS A 64 -6.63 -14.89 11.65
CA LYS A 64 -6.83 -14.15 12.89
C LYS A 64 -7.97 -13.13 12.75
N MET A 65 -8.03 -12.40 11.64
CA MET A 65 -9.11 -11.46 11.37
C MET A 65 -10.47 -12.18 11.29
N LEU A 66 -10.52 -13.35 10.64
CA LEU A 66 -11.73 -14.17 10.58
C LEU A 66 -12.17 -14.65 11.97
N GLU A 67 -11.24 -15.10 12.82
CA GLU A 67 -11.57 -15.57 14.17
C GLU A 67 -12.05 -14.41 15.08
N GLU A 68 -11.48 -13.21 14.91
CA GLU A 68 -11.97 -11.99 15.57
C GLU A 68 -13.41 -11.66 15.14
N GLU A 69 -13.72 -11.76 13.84
CA GLU A 69 -15.08 -11.61 13.31
C GLU A 69 -16.04 -12.70 13.83
N GLU A 70 -15.63 -13.97 13.81
CA GLU A 70 -16.44 -15.10 14.29
C GLU A 70 -16.72 -15.00 15.80
N SER A 71 -15.78 -14.47 16.58
CA SER A 71 -15.96 -14.26 18.03
C SER A 71 -16.93 -13.13 18.37
N THR A 72 -17.02 -12.12 17.50
CA THR A 72 -17.94 -10.98 17.67
C THR A 72 -19.33 -11.27 17.12
N LEU A 73 -19.43 -12.19 16.15
CA LEU A 73 -20.70 -12.73 15.68
C LEU A 73 -21.32 -13.60 16.77
N VAL A 74 -22.23 -13.01 17.55
CA VAL A 74 -23.16 -13.77 18.39
C VAL A 74 -24.10 -14.54 17.46
N VAL A 75 -23.70 -15.75 17.09
CA VAL A 75 -24.58 -16.71 16.41
C VAL A 75 -25.61 -17.15 17.44
N ALA A 76 -26.73 -16.44 17.51
CA ALA A 76 -27.89 -16.90 18.25
C ALA A 76 -28.25 -18.29 17.72
N ALA A 77 -28.23 -19.30 18.61
CA ALA A 77 -28.63 -20.65 18.26
C ALA A 77 -30.02 -20.58 17.60
N PRO A 78 -30.25 -21.30 16.48
CA PRO A 78 -31.56 -21.29 15.85
C PRO A 78 -32.57 -21.81 16.87
N GLU A 79 -33.40 -20.90 17.38
CA GLU A 79 -34.51 -21.23 18.26
C GLU A 79 -35.31 -22.36 17.61
N PRO A 80 -35.62 -23.45 18.34
CA PRO A 80 -36.32 -24.58 17.76
C PRO A 80 -37.65 -24.09 17.19
N SER A 81 -37.76 -24.11 15.85
CA SER A 81 -38.98 -23.64 15.19
C SER A 81 -40.15 -24.51 15.64
N ALA A 82 -41.08 -23.91 16.38
CA ALA A 82 -42.30 -24.57 16.76
C ALA A 82 -43.07 -24.97 15.50
N LYS A 83 -43.66 -26.18 15.50
CA LYS A 83 -44.48 -26.66 14.38
C LYS A 83 -45.64 -25.71 14.16
N VAL A 84 -45.57 -24.89 13.13
CA VAL A 84 -46.63 -23.96 12.72
C VAL A 84 -47.65 -24.67 11.84
N THR A 85 -48.92 -24.39 12.09
CA THR A 85 -50.02 -24.94 11.31
C THR A 85 -50.17 -24.20 9.97
N ARG A 86 -50.70 -24.89 8.94
CA ARG A 86 -50.95 -24.28 7.62
C ARG A 86 -51.81 -23.01 7.71
N ALA A 87 -52.76 -22.95 8.65
CA ALA A 87 -53.59 -21.78 8.90
C ALA A 87 -52.78 -20.59 9.43
N GLN A 88 -51.87 -20.82 10.38
CA GLN A 88 -50.98 -19.78 10.90
C GLN A 88 -50.07 -19.23 9.79
N ILE A 89 -49.51 -20.09 8.94
CA ILE A 89 -48.67 -19.68 7.80
C ILE A 89 -49.46 -18.78 6.84
N ALA A 90 -50.69 -19.17 6.50
CA ALA A 90 -51.55 -18.38 5.62
C ALA A 90 -51.89 -17.01 6.23
N SER A 91 -52.21 -16.98 7.53
CA SER A 91 -52.52 -15.73 8.24
C SER A 91 -51.32 -14.79 8.31
N HIS A 92 -50.13 -15.33 8.57
CA HIS A 92 -48.90 -14.54 8.66
C HIS A 92 -48.51 -13.97 7.30
N ARG A 93 -48.61 -14.76 6.23
CA ARG A 93 -48.37 -14.26 4.86
C ARG A 93 -49.33 -13.13 4.48
N ALA A 94 -50.63 -13.28 4.78
CA ALA A 94 -51.61 -12.24 4.53
C ALA A 94 -51.31 -10.96 5.34
N GLN A 95 -50.85 -11.08 6.60
CA GLN A 95 -50.42 -9.93 7.40
C GLN A 95 -49.16 -9.25 6.84
N VAL A 96 -48.17 -10.02 6.38
CA VAL A 96 -46.95 -9.48 5.76
C VAL A 96 -47.26 -8.77 4.45
N GLU A 97 -48.11 -9.34 3.60
CA GLU A 97 -48.56 -8.72 2.35
C GLU A 97 -49.40 -7.46 2.59
N ALA A 98 -50.29 -7.49 3.59
CA ALA A 98 -51.03 -6.31 4.03
C ALA A 98 -50.10 -5.23 4.60
N ALA A 99 -49.08 -5.58 5.39
CA ALA A 99 -48.11 -4.63 5.92
C ALA A 99 -47.18 -4.05 4.84
N ALA A 100 -46.79 -4.86 3.85
CA ALA A 100 -46.00 -4.44 2.70
C ALA A 100 -46.78 -3.50 1.77
N SER A 101 -48.09 -3.75 1.60
CA SER A 101 -48.98 -2.91 0.77
C SER A 101 -49.49 -1.67 1.50
N ALA A 102 -49.57 -1.67 2.83
CA ALA A 102 -50.02 -0.54 3.65
C ALA A 102 -48.98 0.59 3.82
N GLY A 103 -47.83 0.54 3.12
CA GLY A 103 -46.86 1.64 3.12
C GLY A 103 -46.23 1.94 4.48
N GLY A 104 -46.24 0.96 5.40
CA GLY A 104 -45.61 1.08 6.71
C GLY A 104 -44.11 1.18 6.53
N LYS A 105 -43.60 2.42 6.66
CA LYS A 105 -42.19 2.85 6.73
C LYS A 105 -41.24 1.68 6.51
N LYS A 106 -40.66 1.61 5.30
CA LYS A 106 -39.36 0.99 5.12
C LYS A 106 -38.46 1.68 6.15
N GLN A 107 -38.32 1.07 7.34
CA GLN A 107 -37.15 1.30 8.20
C GLN A 107 -36.00 1.34 7.22
N ALA A 108 -35.21 2.41 7.27
CA ALA A 108 -34.05 2.58 6.42
C ALA A 108 -33.20 1.30 6.57
N ARG A 109 -33.46 0.32 5.71
CA ARG A 109 -32.61 -0.84 5.56
C ARG A 109 -31.37 -0.22 4.99
N GLU A 110 -30.27 -0.36 5.71
CA GLU A 110 -28.95 -0.02 5.19
C GLU A 110 -28.91 -0.55 3.75
N LEU A 111 -28.73 0.37 2.79
CA LEU A 111 -28.72 0.01 1.38
C LEU A 111 -27.74 -1.14 1.24
N SER A 112 -28.20 -2.27 0.71
CA SER A 112 -27.28 -3.38 0.49
C SER A 112 -26.23 -2.93 -0.51
N HIS A 113 -25.11 -3.65 -0.56
CA HIS A 113 -24.07 -3.41 -1.55
C HIS A 113 -24.62 -3.45 -3.01
N ASP A 114 -25.74 -4.15 -3.23
CA ASP A 114 -26.46 -4.21 -4.50
C ASP A 114 -27.28 -2.93 -4.81
N ASP A 115 -27.69 -2.19 -3.79
CA ASP A 115 -28.45 -0.94 -3.93
C ASP A 115 -27.52 0.27 -4.16
N THR A 116 -26.25 0.16 -3.76
CA THR A 116 -25.23 1.20 -3.99
C THR A 116 -24.60 1.02 -5.37
N PRO A 117 -24.61 2.03 -6.26
CA PRO A 117 -23.89 1.93 -7.52
C PRO A 117 -22.40 1.73 -7.24
N LEU A 118 -21.74 0.85 -7.99
CA LEU A 118 -20.31 0.62 -7.85
C LEU A 118 -19.55 1.92 -8.11
N GLU A 119 -18.66 2.27 -7.19
CA GLU A 119 -17.73 3.37 -7.39
C GLU A 119 -16.72 3.00 -8.48
N GLU A 120 -16.64 3.82 -9.53
CA GLU A 120 -15.72 3.57 -10.63
C GLU A 120 -14.27 3.75 -10.18
N ASN A 121 -13.39 2.85 -10.63
CA ASN A 121 -11.97 2.96 -10.35
C ASN A 121 -11.36 4.15 -11.10
N ILE A 122 -10.98 5.20 -10.36
CA ILE A 122 -10.33 6.41 -10.89
C ILE A 122 -9.02 6.08 -11.63
N ASN A 123 -8.35 4.98 -11.27
CA ASN A 123 -7.12 4.51 -11.92
C ASN A 123 -7.39 3.62 -13.15
N ARG A 124 -8.64 3.46 -13.58
CA ARG A 124 -8.97 2.75 -14.83
C ARG A 124 -8.57 3.62 -16.01
N ILE A 125 -7.41 3.31 -16.59
CA ILE A 125 -6.95 3.92 -17.84
C ILE A 125 -7.72 3.25 -18.98
N GLU A 126 -8.68 3.96 -19.58
CA GLU A 126 -9.25 3.53 -20.85
C GLU A 126 -8.14 3.57 -21.91
N PRO A 127 -7.88 2.46 -22.63
CA PRO A 127 -6.93 2.47 -23.72
C PRO A 127 -7.38 3.50 -24.75
N VAL A 128 -6.45 4.35 -25.19
CA VAL A 128 -6.71 5.31 -26.26
C VAL A 128 -7.18 4.53 -27.49
N GLU A 129 -8.39 4.83 -27.96
CA GLU A 129 -8.93 4.20 -29.17
C GLU A 129 -8.04 4.56 -30.37
N GLY A 130 -7.36 3.57 -30.92
CA GLY A 130 -6.46 3.73 -32.06
C GLY A 130 -5.23 2.83 -31.97
N GLU A 131 -5.29 1.65 -32.60
CA GLU A 131 -4.10 0.84 -32.83
C GLU A 131 -3.25 1.48 -33.92
N ALA A 132 -2.11 2.06 -33.56
CA ALA A 132 -1.19 2.60 -34.54
C ALA A 132 -0.39 1.47 -35.20
N ARG A 133 -0.46 1.38 -36.54
CA ARG A 133 0.34 0.43 -37.34
C ARG A 133 1.58 1.07 -37.95
N SER A 134 1.77 2.37 -37.73
CA SER A 134 2.94 3.14 -38.18
C SER A 134 3.37 4.19 -37.17
N ILE A 135 4.64 4.62 -37.25
CA ILE A 135 5.22 5.62 -36.32
C ILE A 135 4.48 6.96 -36.41
N VAL A 136 4.07 7.38 -37.61
CA VAL A 136 3.36 8.65 -37.83
C VAL A 136 1.98 8.62 -37.16
N GLU A 137 1.29 7.49 -37.27
CA GLU A 137 0.00 7.25 -36.64
C GLU A 137 0.12 7.22 -35.12
N ALA A 138 1.17 6.56 -34.58
CA ALA A 138 1.43 6.53 -33.14
C ALA A 138 1.69 7.93 -32.57
N ILE A 139 2.43 8.77 -33.29
CA ILE A 139 2.64 10.18 -32.91
C ILE A 139 1.30 10.93 -32.91
N SER A 140 0.43 10.71 -33.90
CA SER A 140 -0.89 11.36 -33.95
C SER A 140 -1.80 10.92 -32.79
N VAL A 141 -1.81 9.63 -32.47
CA VAL A 141 -2.63 9.04 -31.39
C VAL A 141 -2.15 9.48 -30.00
N LEU A 142 -0.83 9.57 -29.78
CA LEU A 142 -0.23 9.88 -28.47
C LEU A 142 0.01 11.37 -28.22
N ARG A 143 -0.19 12.23 -29.22
CA ARG A 143 0.07 13.67 -29.08
C ARG A 143 -0.92 14.31 -28.11
N GLN A 144 -0.44 14.66 -26.92
CA GLN A 144 -1.22 15.45 -25.98
C GLN A 144 -1.55 16.84 -26.57
N PRO A 145 -2.78 17.36 -26.34
CA PRO A 145 -3.13 18.70 -26.78
C PRO A 145 -2.22 19.72 -26.06
N LYS A 146 -1.76 20.72 -26.80
CA LYS A 146 -0.86 21.78 -26.27
C LYS A 146 -1.42 22.41 -25.00
N GLU A 147 -2.74 22.52 -24.88
CA GLU A 147 -3.44 23.04 -23.71
C GLU A 147 -3.21 22.21 -22.45
N LYS A 148 -3.20 20.86 -22.54
CA LYS A 148 -2.88 19.99 -21.39
C LYS A 148 -1.42 20.12 -20.97
N ILE A 149 -0.50 20.24 -21.93
CA ILE A 149 0.93 20.45 -21.67
C ILE A 149 1.15 21.80 -20.98
N LEU A 150 0.49 22.86 -21.46
CA LEU A 150 0.56 24.20 -20.86
C LEU A 150 -0.07 24.24 -19.47
N TRP A 151 -1.18 23.53 -19.26
CA TRP A 151 -1.84 23.45 -17.95
C TRP A 151 -1.00 22.68 -16.93
N LEU A 152 -0.40 21.55 -17.32
CA LEU A 152 0.56 20.81 -16.50
C LEU A 152 1.79 21.67 -16.18
N ALA A 153 2.37 22.35 -17.17
CA ALA A 153 3.50 23.25 -16.97
C ALA A 153 3.18 24.47 -16.10
N PHE A 154 1.93 24.96 -16.16
CA PHE A 154 1.44 26.03 -15.28
C PHE A 154 1.29 25.53 -13.84
N LEU A 155 0.69 24.35 -13.63
CA LEU A 155 0.55 23.75 -12.31
C LEU A 155 1.92 23.47 -11.66
N THR A 156 2.85 22.88 -12.41
CA THR A 156 4.19 22.58 -11.89
C THR A 156 5.00 23.84 -11.56
N ARG A 157 4.73 24.96 -12.23
CA ARG A 157 5.32 26.26 -11.92
C ARG A 157 4.68 26.94 -10.71
N GLN A 158 3.40 26.68 -10.45
CA GLN A 158 2.65 27.30 -9.35
C GLN A 158 2.79 26.55 -8.03
N LEU A 159 3.12 25.26 -8.08
CA LEU A 159 3.44 24.45 -6.91
C LEU A 159 4.87 24.80 -6.42
N PRO A 160 5.05 25.17 -5.14
CA PRO A 160 6.38 25.33 -4.57
C PRO A 160 7.14 24.01 -4.69
N SER A 161 8.44 24.08 -4.98
CA SER A 161 9.25 22.89 -5.06
C SER A 161 9.30 22.24 -3.68
N LEU A 162 9.32 20.90 -3.61
CA LEU A 162 9.47 20.18 -2.32
C LEU A 162 10.79 20.55 -1.60
N ASP A 163 11.74 21.14 -2.33
CA ASP A 163 12.99 21.69 -1.79
C ASP A 163 12.78 22.99 -0.99
N ASP A 164 11.69 23.74 -1.22
CA ASP A 164 11.37 24.98 -0.49
C ASP A 164 10.77 24.72 0.91
N PHE A 165 10.34 23.49 1.19
CA PHE A 165 9.74 23.08 2.47
C PHE A 165 10.69 22.31 3.40
N LEU A 166 11.93 22.03 2.96
CA LEU A 166 12.97 21.39 3.77
C LEU A 166 14.01 22.43 4.19
N LEU A 167 13.68 23.19 5.23
CA LEU A 167 14.60 24.09 5.94
C LEU A 167 14.53 23.82 7.45
#